data_AF-A0AAN9YZR3-F1
#
_entry.id   AF-A0AAN9YZR3-F1
#
_cell.length_a   1.000
_cell.length_b   1.000
_cell.length_c   1.000
_cell.angle_alpha   90.00
_cell.angle_beta   90.00
_cell.angle_gamma   90.00
#
_symmetry.space_group_name_H-M   'P 1'
#
loop_
_entity.id
_entity.type
_entity.pdbx_description
1 polymer ?
#
loop_
_entity_poly.entity_id
_entity_poly.type
_entity_poly.pdbx_seq_one_letter_code
_entity_poly.pdbx_strand_id
1 'polypeptide(L)'
;MPGHISGVQKRLSAEEPKSMFVHCANHSLDLVIQEVAKRCDLIADSLMLVKVVSNAILESSKRKNIYSGIVLPPFTEDSIS
;
A
#
# COMPACT_ATOMS: atom_id res chain seq x y z
N MET A 1 11.59 1.23 -15.31
CA MET A 1 13.03 1.03 -15.58
C MET A 1 13.78 1.02 -14.25
N PRO A 2 14.36 -0.12 -13.82
CA PRO A 2 15.13 -0.18 -12.59
C PRO A 2 16.40 0.64 -12.76
N GLY A 3 16.53 1.64 -11.90
CA GLY A 3 17.54 2.69 -11.97
C GLY A 3 18.21 2.85 -10.62
N HIS A 4 18.50 1.74 -9.95
CA HIS A 4 18.94 1.72 -8.56
C HIS A 4 20.25 2.51 -8.33
N ILE A 5 21.12 2.57 -9.33
CA ILE A 5 22.44 3.24 -9.23
C ILE A 5 22.42 4.69 -9.76
N SER A 6 21.66 4.99 -10.81
CA SER A 6 21.66 6.31 -11.47
C SER A 6 20.36 6.66 -12.22
N GLY A 7 19.29 5.88 -12.07
CA GLY A 7 18.04 6.09 -12.80
C GLY A 7 16.91 6.67 -11.95
N VAL A 8 15.70 6.66 -12.50
CA VAL A 8 14.50 7.30 -11.93
C VAL A 8 14.22 6.81 -10.51
N GLN A 9 14.46 5.52 -10.24
CA GLN A 9 14.35 4.94 -8.91
C GLN A 9 15.20 5.69 -7.87
N LYS A 10 16.50 5.88 -8.12
CA LYS A 10 17.39 6.54 -7.16
C LYS A 10 17.04 8.01 -6.96
N ARG A 11 16.65 8.71 -8.03
CA ARG A 11 16.22 10.12 -7.94
C ARG A 11 14.94 10.27 -7.13
N LEU A 12 13.99 9.36 -7.33
CA LEU A 12 12.71 9.37 -6.63
C LEU A 12 12.88 9.02 -5.14
N SER A 13 13.69 8.01 -4.83
CA SER A 13 14.00 7.64 -3.43
C SER A 13 14.87 8.69 -2.72
N ALA A 14 15.64 9.52 -3.44
CA ALA A 14 16.42 10.61 -2.85
C ALA A 14 15.53 11.82 -2.47
N GLU A 15 14.50 12.11 -3.27
CA GLU A 15 13.55 13.20 -3.01
C GLU A 15 12.51 12.79 -1.95
N GLU A 16 11.95 11.58 -2.10
CA GLU A 16 10.93 11.03 -1.22
C GLU A 16 11.39 9.67 -0.69
N PRO A 17 12.08 9.61 0.47
CA PRO A 17 12.60 8.36 1.02
C PRO A 17 11.50 7.37 1.43
N LYS A 18 10.24 7.80 1.47
CA LYS A 18 9.06 6.95 1.66
C LYS A 18 8.53 6.33 0.36
N SER A 19 9.06 6.74 -0.79
CA SER A 19 8.65 6.23 -2.10
C SER A 19 9.15 4.81 -2.31
N MET A 20 8.22 3.86 -2.39
CA MET A 20 8.50 2.47 -2.76
C MET A 20 8.77 2.35 -4.25
N PHE A 21 9.85 1.67 -4.64
CA PHE A 21 10.09 1.36 -6.04
C PHE A 21 9.36 0.09 -6.44
N VAL A 22 8.44 0.20 -7.41
CA VAL A 22 7.75 -0.95 -7.99
C VAL A 22 8.18 -1.09 -9.45
N HIS A 23 8.63 -2.29 -9.84
CA HIS A 23 8.97 -2.55 -11.23
C HIS A 23 7.73 -2.39 -12.13
N CYS A 24 7.89 -1.85 -13.34
CA CYS A 24 6.77 -1.54 -14.25
C CYS A 24 5.89 -2.76 -14.56
N ALA A 25 6.49 -3.96 -14.63
CA ALA A 25 5.74 -5.20 -14.83
C ALA A 25 4.86 -5.53 -13.61
N ASN A 26 5.39 -5.39 -12.39
CA ASN A 26 4.64 -5.62 -11.16
C ASN A 26 3.53 -4.57 -10.98
N HIS A 27 3.81 -3.31 -11.33
CA HIS A 27 2.79 -2.25 -11.33
C HIS A 27 1.67 -2.54 -12.35
N SER A 28 2.03 -3.00 -13.56
CA SER A 28 1.03 -3.37 -14.57
C SER A 28 0.17 -4.55 -14.10
N LEU A 29 0.78 -5.55 -13.45
CA LEU A 29 0.07 -6.67 -12.85
C LEU A 29 -0.88 -6.22 -11.73
N ASP A 30 -0.42 -5.35 -10.84
CA ASP A 30 -1.22 -4.78 -9.76
C ASP A 30 -2.45 -4.03 -10.32
N LEU A 31 -2.27 -3.21 -11.36
CA LEU A 31 -3.39 -2.53 -12.03
C LEU A 31 -4.40 -3.53 -12.63
N VAL A 32 -3.93 -4.62 -13.25
CA VAL A 32 -4.81 -5.67 -13.78
C VAL A 32 -5.59 -6.38 -12.67
N ILE A 33 -4.91 -6.72 -11.56
CA ILE A 33 -5.56 -7.35 -10.41
C ILE A 33 -6.62 -6.42 -9.81
N GLN A 34 -6.32 -5.14 -9.64
CA GLN A 34 -7.27 -4.15 -9.14
C GLN A 34 -8.49 -4.01 -10.05
N GLU A 35 -8.31 -4.02 -11.37
CA GLU A 35 -9.40 -3.96 -12.34
C GLU A 35 -10.28 -5.21 -12.29
N VAL A 36 -9.67 -6.39 -12.20
CA VAL A 36 -10.42 -7.67 -12.08
C VAL A 36 -11.15 -7.75 -10.75
N ALA A 37 -10.51 -7.34 -9.65
CA ALA A 37 -11.11 -7.32 -8.31
C ALA A 37 -12.35 -6.42 -8.26
N LYS A 38 -12.36 -5.29 -8.97
CA LYS A 38 -13.52 -4.40 -9.08
C LYS A 38 -14.68 -4.99 -9.87
N ARG A 39 -14.42 -5.94 -10.78
CA ARG A 39 -15.45 -6.61 -11.59
C ARG A 39 -16.11 -7.79 -10.89
N CYS A 40 -15.53 -8.26 -9.79
CA CYS A 40 -16.11 -9.33 -8.97
C CYS A 40 -16.78 -8.70 -7.76
N ASP A 41 -18.12 -8.67 -7.73
CA ASP A 41 -18.90 -8.00 -6.68
C ASP A 41 -18.51 -8.47 -5.27
N LEU A 42 -18.29 -9.78 -5.08
CA LEU A 42 -17.88 -10.33 -3.78
C LEU A 42 -16.52 -9.78 -3.31
N ILE A 43 -15.55 -9.67 -4.22
CA ILE A 43 -14.21 -9.15 -3.91
C ILE A 43 -14.30 -7.63 -3.69
N ALA A 44 -15.03 -6.91 -4.54
CA ALA A 44 -15.23 -5.49 -4.41
C ALA A 44 -15.91 -5.12 -3.07
N ASP A 45 -16.98 -5.82 -2.71
CA ASP A 45 -17.73 -5.58 -1.48
C ASP A 45 -16.91 -5.88 -0.23
N SER A 46 -16.15 -7.00 -0.24
CA SER A 46 -15.26 -7.33 0.87
C SER A 46 -14.16 -6.27 1.06
N LEU A 47 -13.52 -5.81 -0.02
CA LEU A 47 -12.52 -4.73 0.04
C LEU A 47 -13.14 -3.39 0.46
N MET A 48 -14.36 -3.10 0.03
CA MET A 48 -15.10 -1.91 0.44
C MET A 48 -15.45 -1.94 1.92
N LEU A 49 -15.87 -3.09 2.45
CA LEU A 49 -16.11 -3.28 3.88
C LEU A 49 -14.83 -3.05 4.69
N VAL A 50 -13.70 -3.61 4.27
CA VAL A 50 -12.40 -3.37 4.91
C VAL A 50 -12.05 -1.88 4.92
N LYS A 51 -12.26 -1.19 3.79
CA LYS A 51 -12.03 0.26 3.68
C LYS A 51 -12.92 1.06 4.63
N VAL A 52 -14.21 0.74 4.71
CA VAL A 52 -15.17 1.40 5.61
C VAL A 52 -14.76 1.23 7.06
N VAL A 53 -14.41 0.01 7.48
CA VAL A 53 -13.96 -0.27 8.85
C VAL A 53 -12.64 0.44 9.15
N SER A 54 -11.69 0.42 8.21
CA SER A 54 -10.40 1.08 8.36
C SER A 54 -10.57 2.59 8.53
N ASN A 55 -11.37 3.24 7.70
CA ASN A 55 -11.66 4.67 7.82
C ASN A 55 -12.37 4.97 9.13
N ALA A 56 -13.37 4.16 9.51
CA ALA A 56 -14.04 4.32 10.80
C ALA A 56 -13.01 4.30 11.93
N ILE A 57 -12.04 3.39 11.94
CA ILE A 57 -11.01 3.34 12.99
C ILE A 57 -10.07 4.55 12.91
N LEU A 58 -9.52 4.85 11.73
CA LEU A 58 -8.43 5.80 11.54
C LEU A 58 -8.85 7.27 11.61
N GLU A 59 -10.07 7.62 11.21
CA GLU A 59 -10.59 9.00 11.24
C GLU A 59 -10.85 9.52 12.66
N SER A 60 -10.90 8.63 13.65
CA SER A 60 -11.08 9.00 15.04
C SER A 60 -9.79 8.79 15.82
N SER A 61 -9.19 9.88 16.32
CA SER A 61 -8.02 9.83 17.20
C SER A 61 -8.22 8.92 18.43
N LYS A 62 -9.45 8.84 18.97
CA LYS A 62 -9.80 7.96 20.09
C LYS A 62 -9.70 6.48 19.70
N ARG A 63 -10.46 6.06 18.69
CA ARG A 63 -10.41 4.70 18.11
C ARG A 63 -9.00 4.33 17.64
N LYS A 64 -8.31 5.20 16.91
CA LYS A 64 -6.92 4.99 16.50
C LYS A 64 -5.99 4.69 17.68
N ASN A 65 -6.16 5.38 18.81
CA ASN A 65 -5.37 5.12 20.03
C ASN A 65 -5.74 3.77 20.67
N ILE A 66 -7.02 3.40 20.71
CA ILE A 66 -7.49 2.09 21.21
C ILE A 66 -6.89 0.93 20.39
N TYR A 67 -6.79 1.10 19.07
CA TYR A 67 -6.26 0.06 18.17
C TYR A 67 -4.75 0.18 17.92
N SER A 68 -4.04 1.10 18.57
CA SER A 68 -2.61 1.36 18.33
C SER A 68 -1.68 0.18 18.64
N GLY A 69 -2.08 -0.72 19.54
CA GLY A 69 -1.35 -1.95 19.88
C GLY A 69 -1.76 -3.19 19.07
N ILE A 70 -2.75 -3.06 18.17
CA ILE A 70 -3.28 -4.16 17.35
C ILE A 70 -2.97 -3.93 15.87
N VAL A 71 -3.01 -2.67 15.43
CA VAL A 71 -2.63 -2.29 14.07
C VAL A 71 -1.13 -2.49 13.93
N LEU A 72 -0.74 -3.50 13.15
CA LEU A 72 0.66 -3.72 12.80
C LEU A 72 1.24 -2.45 12.17
N PRO A 73 2.49 -2.09 12.48
CA PRO A 73 3.16 -1.02 11.76
C PRO A 73 3.14 -1.34 10.26
N PRO A 74 3.04 -0.32 9.39
CA PRO A 74 3.15 -0.54 7.95
C PRO A 74 4.44 -1.31 7.67
N PHE A 75 4.34 -2.34 6.82
CA PHE A 75 5.47 -3.19 6.46
C PHE A 75 6.65 -2.32 5.95
N THR A 76 7.76 -2.35 6.69
CA THR A 76 9.02 -1.73 6.31
C THR A 76 9.99 -2.82 5.86
N GLU A 77 10.57 -2.66 4.67
CA GLU A 77 11.47 -3.63 4.02
C GLU A 77 12.79 -3.89 4.76
N ASP A 78 13.04 -3.29 5.93
CA ASP A 78 14.16 -3.64 6.82
C ASP A 78 14.10 -5.11 7.33
N SER A 79 13.04 -5.85 6.98
CA SER A 79 12.80 -7.24 7.34
C SER A 79 13.34 -8.26 6.31
N ILE A 80 13.88 -7.79 5.18
CA ILE A 80 14.48 -8.65 4.14
C ILE A 80 15.95 -8.23 4.01
N SER A 81 16.74 -8.72 4.95
CA SER A 81 18.20 -8.90 4.82
C SER A 81 18.58 -9.62 3.52
#